data_AF-A0A496YMD9-F1
#
_entry.id   AF-A0A496YMD9-F1
#
_cell.length_a   1.000
_cell.length_b   1.000
_cell.length_c   1.000
_cell.angle_alpha   90.00
_cell.angle_beta   90.00
_cell.angle_gamma   90.00
#
_symmetry.space_group_name_H-M   'P 1'
#
loop_
_entity.id
_entity.type
_entity.pdbx_description
1 polymer ?
#
loop_
_entity_poly.entity_id
_entity_poly.type
_entity_poly.pdbx_seq_one_letter_code
_entity_poly.pdbx_strand_id
1 'polypeptide(L)' 'MTESKTITFPKTVPLIERIEGVSKEISKWLESLEEPFDMDRDTMHLVKAERNDHYSYHYILDRAVKGPEKKSASHKSKQG' A
#
# COMPACT_ATOMS: atom_id res chain seq x y z
N MET A 1 4.60 0.76 -15.06
CA MET A 1 5.75 0.95 -14.15
C MET A 1 5.25 0.68 -12.75
N THR A 2 6.05 0.06 -11.88
CA THR A 2 5.65 -0.20 -10.50
C THR A 2 6.05 1.00 -9.65
N GLU A 3 5.09 1.80 -9.22
CA GLU A 3 5.35 2.96 -8.36
C GLU A 3 5.52 2.49 -6.91
N SER A 4 6.44 3.09 -6.16
CA SER A 4 6.71 2.67 -4.78
C SER A 4 6.94 3.86 -3.85
N LYS A 5 6.54 3.72 -2.60
CA LYS A 5 6.70 4.74 -1.57
C LYS A 5 7.12 4.13 -0.26
N THR A 6 8.14 4.71 0.35
CA THR A 6 8.51 4.41 1.75
C THR A 6 8.07 5.56 2.63
N ILE A 7 7.40 5.24 3.73
CA ILE A 7 6.97 6.21 4.75
C ILE A 7 7.61 5.82 6.07
N THR A 8 8.33 6.76 6.70
CA THR A 8 9.09 6.52 7.92
C THR A 8 8.63 7.40 9.07
N PHE A 9 8.53 6.82 10.27
CA PHE A 9 8.21 7.54 11.51
C PHE A 9 9.19 7.20 12.63
N PRO A 10 9.58 8.18 13.47
CA PRO A 10 10.35 7.90 14.68
C PRO A 10 9.64 6.93 15.62
N LYS A 11 10.41 6.14 16.37
CA LYS A 11 9.87 5.19 17.35
C LYS A 11 9.08 5.84 18.50
N THR A 12 9.33 7.12 18.74
CA THR A 12 8.69 7.94 19.77
C THR A 12 7.25 8.31 19.43
N VAL A 13 6.84 8.20 18.17
CA VAL A 13 5.49 8.57 17.73
C VAL A 13 4.48 7.48 18.13
N PRO A 14 3.39 7.82 18.86
CA PRO A 14 2.34 6.89 19.22
C PRO A 14 1.69 6.19 18.02
N LEU A 15 1.07 5.03 18.25
CA LEU A 15 0.47 4.25 17.16
C LEU A 15 -0.63 5.01 16.40
N ILE A 16 -1.51 5.71 17.12
CA ILE A 16 -2.63 6.46 16.50
C ILE A 16 -2.08 7.56 15.59
N GLU A 17 -1.14 8.35 16.08
CA GLU A 17 -0.48 9.39 15.28
C GLU A 17 0.27 8.82 14.07
N ARG A 18 0.86 7.63 14.19
CA ARG A 18 1.48 6.94 13.05
C ARG A 18 0.45 6.51 12.01
N ILE A 19 -0.69 5.96 12.41
CA ILE A 19 -1.75 5.57 11.47
C ILE A 19 -2.26 6.80 10.72
N GLU A 20 -2.53 7.90 11.42
CA GLU A 20 -2.95 9.16 10.80
C GLU A 20 -1.87 9.73 9.89
N GLY A 21 -0.60 9.69 10.32
CA GLY A 21 0.53 10.14 9.53
C GLY A 21 0.72 9.33 8.25
N VAL A 22 0.68 8.00 8.35
CA VAL A 22 0.74 7.10 7.18
C VAL A 22 -0.40 7.41 6.22
N SER A 23 -1.63 7.55 6.72
CA SER A 23 -2.79 7.87 5.89
C SER A 23 -2.61 9.19 5.13
N LYS A 24 -2.13 10.25 5.80
CA LYS A 24 -1.87 11.56 5.17
C LYS A 24 -0.80 11.47 4.09
N GLU A 25 0.29 10.76 4.35
CA GLU A 25 1.37 10.60 3.38
C GLU A 25 0.97 9.74 2.18
N ILE A 26 0.11 8.73 2.39
CA ILE A 26 -0.52 7.99 1.29
C ILE A 26 -1.39 8.91 0.46
N SER A 27 -2.30 9.69 1.06
CA SER A 27 -3.18 10.59 0.31
C SER A 27 -2.39 11.58 -0.55
N LYS A 28 -1.36 12.22 0.02
CA LYS A 28 -0.46 13.11 -0.75
C LYS A 28 0.26 12.38 -1.87
N TRP A 29 0.70 11.15 -1.62
CA TRP A 29 1.34 10.36 -2.67
C TRP A 29 0.36 10.09 -3.81
N LEU A 30 -0.87 9.67 -3.50
CA LEU A 30 -1.92 9.42 -4.50
C LEU A 30 -2.30 10.67 -5.30
N GLU A 31 -2.33 11.84 -4.65
CA GLU A 31 -2.56 13.14 -5.29
C GLU A 31 -1.41 13.57 -6.22
N SER A 32 -0.19 13.07 -5.97
CA SER A 32 1.01 13.39 -6.75
C SER A 32 1.29 12.45 -7.92
N LEU A 33 0.49 11.40 -8.09
CA LEU A 33 0.65 10.43 -9.17
C LEU A 33 0.38 11.10 -10.52
N GLU A 34 1.16 10.74 -11.54
CA GLU A 34 0.95 11.24 -12.91
C GLU A 34 -0.42 10.77 -13.45
N GLU A 35 -0.77 9.52 -13.19
CA GLU A 35 -2.10 8.96 -13.44
C GLU A 35 -2.89 8.89 -12.12
N PRO A 36 -4.16 9.37 -12.08
CA PRO A 36 -4.98 9.26 -10.87
C PRO A 36 -5.11 7.82 -10.38
N PHE A 37 -5.18 7.63 -9.06
CA PHE A 37 -5.44 6.31 -8.48
C PHE A 37 -6.86 5.85 -8.77
N ASP A 38 -7.00 4.67 -9.38
CA ASP A 38 -8.29 4.05 -9.71
C ASP A 38 -8.56 2.91 -8.72
N MET A 39 -9.55 3.09 -7.84
CA MET A 39 -9.87 2.11 -6.79
C MET A 39 -10.38 0.76 -7.33
N ASP A 40 -10.89 0.71 -8.57
CA ASP A 40 -11.41 -0.52 -9.17
C ASP A 40 -10.32 -1.33 -9.88
N ARG A 41 -9.20 -0.69 -10.23
CA ARG A 41 -8.14 -1.27 -11.07
C ARG A 41 -6.81 -1.37 -10.37
N ASP A 42 -6.49 -0.37 -9.56
CA ASP A 42 -5.19 -0.27 -8.93
C ASP A 42 -5.20 -0.94 -7.56
N THR A 43 -4.10 -1.61 -7.24
CA THR A 43 -3.94 -2.24 -5.95
C THR A 43 -2.71 -1.66 -5.25
N MET A 44 -2.92 -1.14 -4.04
CA MET A 44 -1.83 -0.70 -3.18
C MET A 44 -1.48 -1.80 -2.17
N HIS A 45 -0.23 -2.22 -2.16
CA HIS A 45 0.29 -3.27 -1.30
C HIS A 45 1.26 -2.70 -0.27
N LEU A 46 1.04 -2.99 1.02
CA LEU A 46 2.08 -2.86 2.04
C LEU A 46 2.97 -4.11 1.97
N VAL A 47 4.10 -4.02 1.27
CA VAL A 47 4.98 -5.18 1.02
C VAL A 47 5.95 -5.45 2.15
N LYS A 48 6.26 -4.43 2.96
CA LYS A 48 7.18 -4.56 4.10
C LYS A 48 6.85 -3.55 5.18
N ALA A 49 6.88 -3.99 6.43
CA ALA A 49 6.80 -3.13 7.61
C ALA A 49 7.95 -3.47 8.56
N GLU A 50 8.75 -2.47 8.93
CA GLU A 50 9.94 -2.64 9.77
C GLU A 50 9.80 -1.83 11.06
N ARG A 51 10.33 -2.40 12.16
CA ARG A 51 10.32 -1.79 13.50
C ARG A 51 11.73 -1.81 14.11
N ASN A 52 12.71 -1.29 13.38
CA ASN A 52 14.07 -1.08 13.86
C ASN A 52 14.14 0.29 14.53
N ASP A 53 15.20 1.09 14.41
CA ASP A 53 15.31 2.41 15.06
C ASP A 53 14.13 3.37 14.77
N HIS A 54 13.43 3.14 13.67
CA HIS A 54 12.21 3.81 13.26
C HIS A 54 11.18 2.80 12.75
N TYR A 55 9.94 3.25 12.62
CA TYR A 55 8.92 2.53 11.86
C TYR A 55 9.09 2.86 10.38
N SER A 56 9.13 1.86 9.53
CA SER A 56 9.19 2.03 8.08
C SER A 56 8.12 1.18 7.40
N TYR A 57 7.35 1.80 6.51
CA TYR A 57 6.27 1.18 5.77
C TYR A 57 6.56 1.31 4.28
N HIS A 58 6.68 0.18 3.59
CA HIS A 58 7.02 0.12 2.18
C HIS A 58 5.78 -0.26 1.39
N TYR A 59 5.29 0.68 0.59
CA TYR A 59 4.14 0.52 -0.27
C TYR A 59 4.55 0.37 -1.73
N ILE A 60 3.83 -0.48 -2.44
CA ILE A 60 3.88 -0.61 -3.89
C ILE A 60 2.49 -0.35 -4.44
N LEU A 61 2.41 0.46 -5.48
CA LEU A 61 1.21 0.66 -6.26
C LEU A 61 1.34 -0.15 -7.55
N ASP A 62 0.52 -1.20 -7.63
CA ASP A 62 0.40 -2.02 -8.83
C ASP A 62 -0.78 -1.51 -9.65
N ARG A 63 -0.45 -0.87 -10.79
CA ARG A 63 -1.45 -0.41 -11.75
C ARG A 63 -1.85 -1.60 -12.60
N ALA A 64 -3.14 -1.91 -12.69
CA ALA A 64 -3.59 -2.92 -13.61
C ALA A 64 -3.36 -2.45 -15.06
N VAL A 65 -2.22 -2.85 -15.61
CA VAL A 65 -1.93 -2.71 -17.04
C VAL A 65 -3.04 -3.46 -17.75
N LYS A 66 -3.82 -2.80 -18.63
CA LYS A 66 -4.88 -3.43 -19.43
C LYS A 66 -4.35 -4.73 -20.08
N GLY A 67 -4.68 -5.85 -19.47
CA GLY A 67 -4.32 -7.22 -19.86
C GLY A 67 -5.38 -8.14 -19.25
N PRO A 68 -5.82 -9.17 -19.99
CA PRO A 68 -7.18 -9.68 -19.87
C PRO A 68 -7.44 -10.27 -18.49
N GLU A 69 -8.64 -9.98 -17.98
CA GLU A 69 -9.21 -10.46 -16.71
C GLU A 69 -8.69 -11.85 -16.33
N LYS A 70 -7.88 -11.92 -15.27
CA LYS A 70 -7.57 -13.19 -14.62
C LYS A 70 -8.37 -13.33 -13.34
N LYS A 71 -9.53 -13.95 -13.55
CA LYS A 71 -10.28 -14.88 -12.69
C LYS A 71 -9.87 -14.89 -11.21
N SER A 72 -10.83 -14.49 -10.39
CA SER A 72 -10.96 -14.79 -8.97
C SER A 72 -10.54 -16.23 -8.64
N ALA A 73 -9.39 -16.37 -7.96
CA ALA A 73 -8.99 -17.63 -7.35
C ALA A 73 -9.77 -17.81 -6.04
N SER A 74 -10.81 -18.63 -6.14
CA SER A 74 -11.55 -19.24 -5.04
C SER A 74 -10.58 -19.88 -4.03
N HIS A 75 -10.46 -19.31 -2.83
CA HIS A 75 -9.88 -20.02 -1.68
C HIS A 75 -10.93 -21.02 -1.17
N LYS A 76 -10.88 -22.24 -1.70
CA LYS A 76 -11.60 -23.38 -1.16
C LYS A 76 -10.83 -23.91 0.05
N SER A 77 -11.18 -23.44 1.25
CA SER A 77 -10.77 -24.09 2.50
C SER A 77 -11.40 -25.49 2.56
N LYS A 78 -10.56 -26.54 2.52
CA LYS A 78 -10.96 -27.88 2.95
C LYS A 78 -10.94 -27.90 4.49
N GLN A 79 -12.09 -28.16 5.10
CA GLN A 79 -12.22 -28.66 6.47
C GLN A 79 -12.74 -30.10 6.39
N GLY A 80 -12.19 -30.98 7.23
CA GLY A 80 -12.79 -32.27 7.60
C GLY A 80 -12.37 -33.45 6.74
#